data_AF-A0A1I8BGF2-F1
#
_entry.id   AF-A0A1I8BGF2-F1
#
_cell.length_a   1.000
_cell.length_b   1.000
_cell.length_c   1.000
_cell.angle_alpha   90.00
_cell.angle_beta   90.00
_cell.angle_gamma   90.00
#
_symmetry.space_group_name_H-M   'P 1'
#
loop_
_entity.id
_entity.type
_entity.pdbx_description
1 polymer ?
#
loop_
_entity_poly.entity_id
_entity_poly.type
_entity_poly.pdbx_seq_one_letter_code
_entity_poly.pdbx_strand_id
1 'polypeptide(L)'
;MNCSDIVGRNYFLNKSQSEEENKFPIAFARIINQDYRFLEAELATNYRPQNWYCFAVDSKSSETFYQNILSLSNCFSNIIVPKERFTVDNAGHGIGKALLSCFKELIKKERKWEYLVTLQNHDIQIKTNEEIVQIFKWLDGACDADYYLDSKLQKLNLASGNIQASLARPFVDFIVNKLDLNKMLDQLDNWEAFFIQKLLTFDQLQAPNSFTHKCIDQKINLPYVTR
;
A
#
# COMPACT_ATOMS: atom_id res chain seq x y z
N MET A 1 23.22 -10.33 -6.59
CA MET A 1 23.77 -9.00 -6.96
C MET A 1 24.32 -8.35 -5.70
N ASN A 2 25.39 -7.56 -5.77
CA ASN A 2 25.90 -6.84 -4.60
C ASN A 2 25.29 -5.43 -4.52
N CYS A 3 25.38 -4.79 -3.35
CA CYS A 3 24.80 -3.46 -3.13
C CYS A 3 25.48 -2.34 -3.91
N SER A 4 26.80 -2.43 -4.12
CA SER A 4 27.54 -1.46 -4.93
C SER A 4 27.04 -1.42 -6.37
N ASP A 5 26.67 -2.57 -6.94
CA ASP A 5 26.11 -2.67 -8.29
C ASP A 5 24.69 -2.08 -8.33
N ILE A 6 23.87 -2.32 -7.31
CA ILE A 6 22.48 -1.83 -7.24
C ILE A 6 22.47 -0.30 -7.10
N VAL A 7 23.22 0.21 -6.13
CA VAL A 7 23.34 1.66 -5.87
C VAL A 7 24.15 2.36 -6.98
N GLY A 8 25.04 1.65 -7.67
CA GLY A 8 25.80 2.20 -8.80
C GLY A 8 24.98 2.37 -10.07
N ARG A 9 23.86 1.64 -10.23
CA ARG A 9 23.00 1.73 -11.41
C ARG A 9 22.05 2.91 -11.41
N ASN A 10 21.61 3.34 -10.23
CA ASN A 10 20.65 4.42 -10.06
C ASN A 10 21.05 5.31 -8.90
N TYR A 11 20.63 6.57 -8.92
CA TYR A 11 20.92 7.48 -7.83
C TYR A 11 19.88 7.34 -6.70
N PHE A 12 20.27 6.71 -5.59
CA PHE A 12 19.45 6.65 -4.37
C PHE A 12 19.85 7.77 -3.41
N LEU A 13 18.87 8.58 -2.97
CA LEU A 13 19.09 9.59 -1.95
C LEU A 13 19.39 8.93 -0.59
N ASN A 14 20.46 9.39 0.06
CA ASN A 14 20.90 8.86 1.35
C ASN A 14 20.53 9.75 2.55
N LYS A 15 19.90 10.90 2.32
CA LYS A 15 19.41 11.83 3.34
C LYS A 15 18.06 12.43 2.95
N SER A 16 17.25 12.80 3.94
CA SER A 16 16.04 13.59 3.72
C SER A 16 16.40 14.92 3.03
N GLN A 17 15.53 15.40 2.15
CA GLN A 17 15.73 16.67 1.43
C GLN A 17 15.21 17.87 2.22
N SER A 18 14.26 17.65 3.14
CA SER A 18 13.73 18.67 4.04
C SER A 18 13.48 18.14 5.46
N GLU A 19 13.36 19.05 6.43
CA GLU A 19 12.95 18.72 7.80
C GLU A 19 11.49 18.24 7.85
N GLU A 20 10.65 18.80 6.99
CA GLU A 20 9.24 18.44 6.85
C GLU A 20 9.08 16.98 6.42
N GLU A 21 9.74 16.57 5.33
CA GLU A 21 9.71 15.17 4.90
C GLU A 21 10.29 14.22 5.96
N ASN A 22 11.30 14.65 6.70
CA ASN A 22 11.90 13.84 7.76
C ASN A 22 10.96 13.61 8.95
N LYS A 23 10.07 14.58 9.23
CA LYS A 23 9.07 14.52 10.29
C LYS A 23 7.77 13.84 9.86
N PHE A 24 7.60 13.56 8.57
CA PHE A 24 6.40 12.94 8.01
C PHE A 24 6.76 11.71 7.15
N PRO A 25 7.22 10.59 7.76
CA PRO A 25 7.58 9.42 6.98
C PRO A 25 6.34 8.76 6.35
N ILE A 26 6.50 8.24 5.14
CA ILE A 26 5.46 7.54 4.38
C ILE A 26 5.85 6.08 4.22
N ALA A 27 4.87 5.19 4.30
CA ALA A 27 5.02 3.79 3.95
C ALA A 27 4.43 3.50 2.57
N PHE A 28 5.05 2.58 1.84
CA PHE A 28 4.59 2.09 0.54
C PHE A 28 4.47 0.56 0.62
N ALA A 29 3.33 0.01 0.23
CA ALA A 29 3.14 -1.43 0.06
C ALA A 29 2.87 -1.71 -1.42
N ARG A 30 3.82 -2.39 -2.08
CA ARG A 30 3.73 -2.68 -3.51
C ARG A 30 3.64 -4.18 -3.74
N ILE A 31 2.60 -4.63 -4.45
CA ILE A 31 2.53 -6.00 -4.97
C ILE A 31 3.34 -6.05 -6.26
N ILE A 32 4.30 -6.98 -6.33
CA ILE A 32 5.22 -7.11 -7.47
C ILE A 32 5.32 -8.55 -7.93
N ASN A 33 5.54 -8.74 -9.23
CA ASN A 33 5.69 -10.07 -9.80
C ASN A 33 6.78 -10.20 -10.89
N GLN A 34 7.21 -9.10 -11.52
CA GLN A 34 8.18 -9.13 -12.63
C GLN A 34 8.89 -7.78 -12.85
N ASP A 35 9.74 -7.70 -13.88
CA ASP A 35 10.40 -6.48 -14.35
C ASP A 35 11.27 -5.77 -13.29
N TYR A 36 12.21 -6.51 -12.71
CA TYR A 36 13.10 -6.00 -11.65
C TYR A 36 13.78 -4.66 -11.99
N ARG A 37 14.24 -4.47 -13.23
CA ARG A 37 14.93 -3.23 -13.63
C ARG A 37 14.01 -2.01 -13.64
N PHE A 38 12.75 -2.20 -14.00
CA PHE A 38 11.74 -1.15 -13.90
C PHE A 38 11.49 -0.79 -12.42
N LEU A 39 11.26 -1.79 -11.57
CA LEU A 39 11.03 -1.59 -10.14
C LEU A 39 12.21 -0.93 -9.43
N GLU A 40 13.45 -1.30 -9.78
CA GLU A 40 14.67 -0.71 -9.24
C GLU A 40 14.79 0.77 -9.61
N ALA A 41 14.55 1.13 -10.87
CA ALA A 41 14.61 2.51 -11.33
C ALA A 41 13.49 3.37 -10.73
N GLU A 42 12.28 2.82 -10.64
CA GLU A 42 11.14 3.51 -10.04
C GLU A 42 11.32 3.74 -8.54
N LEU A 43 11.86 2.75 -7.83
CA LEU A 43 12.24 2.92 -6.43
C LEU A 43 13.31 4.00 -6.30
N ALA A 44 14.37 3.97 -7.11
CA ALA A 44 15.46 4.95 -6.99
C ALA A 44 14.97 6.39 -7.14
N THR A 45 14.04 6.64 -8.06
CA THR A 45 13.45 7.97 -8.30
C THR A 45 12.67 8.49 -7.09
N ASN A 46 12.01 7.60 -6.35
CA ASN A 46 11.11 7.94 -5.24
C ASN A 46 11.67 7.60 -3.85
N TYR A 47 12.85 7.01 -3.78
CA TYR A 47 13.44 6.53 -2.54
C TYR A 47 13.76 7.71 -1.60
N ARG A 48 13.37 7.55 -0.34
CA ARG A 48 13.74 8.43 0.77
C ARG A 48 14.14 7.58 1.98
N PRO A 49 15.25 7.89 2.66
CA PRO A 49 15.76 7.06 3.75
C PRO A 49 14.83 7.04 4.98
N GLN A 50 14.00 8.07 5.17
CA GLN A 50 13.03 8.12 6.26
C GLN A 50 11.76 7.30 6.00
N ASN A 51 11.41 7.05 4.74
CA ASN A 51 10.19 6.32 4.34
C ASN A 51 10.37 4.81 4.51
N TRP A 52 9.29 4.05 4.37
CA TRP A 52 9.28 2.58 4.41
C TRP A 52 8.75 1.99 3.10
N TYR A 53 9.38 0.94 2.60
CA TYR A 53 8.98 0.29 1.35
C TYR A 53 8.82 -1.21 1.59
N CYS A 54 7.62 -1.72 1.39
CA CYS A 54 7.33 -3.14 1.49
C CYS A 54 6.96 -3.71 0.13
N PHE A 55 7.68 -4.76 -0.29
CA PHE A 55 7.44 -5.47 -1.54
C PHE A 55 6.81 -6.84 -1.25
N ALA A 56 5.51 -6.97 -1.52
CA ALA A 56 4.81 -8.24 -1.50
C ALA A 56 5.03 -8.96 -2.84
N VAL A 57 5.90 -9.97 -2.83
CA VAL A 57 6.27 -10.72 -4.05
C VAL A 57 5.28 -11.85 -4.30
N ASP A 58 4.68 -11.89 -5.49
CA ASP A 58 3.81 -12.98 -5.92
C ASP A 58 4.56 -14.33 -5.83
N SER A 59 3.89 -15.34 -5.28
CA SER A 59 4.46 -16.69 -5.15
C SER A 59 4.80 -17.33 -6.51
N LYS A 60 4.13 -16.90 -7.60
CA LYS A 60 4.37 -17.36 -8.97
C LYS A 60 5.58 -16.73 -9.65
N SER A 61 6.16 -15.69 -9.07
CA SER A 61 7.34 -15.04 -9.64
C SER A 61 8.51 -16.01 -9.77
N SER A 62 9.32 -15.80 -10.81
CA SER A 62 10.55 -16.59 -10.98
C SER A 62 11.46 -16.47 -9.77
N GLU A 63 12.18 -17.54 -9.45
CA GLU A 63 13.13 -17.56 -8.32
C GLU A 63 14.20 -16.47 -8.48
N THR A 64 14.68 -16.26 -9.71
CA THR A 64 15.63 -15.19 -10.03
C THR A 64 15.08 -13.81 -9.68
N PHE A 65 13.81 -13.53 -10.01
CA PHE A 65 13.18 -12.27 -9.65
C PHE A 65 13.11 -12.08 -8.13
N TYR A 66 12.67 -13.12 -7.41
CA TYR A 66 12.57 -13.07 -5.95
C TYR A 66 13.94 -12.83 -5.29
N GLN A 67 14.98 -13.54 -5.73
CA GLN A 67 16.35 -13.34 -5.23
C GLN A 67 16.91 -11.94 -5.54
N ASN A 68 16.52 -11.35 -6.67
CA ASN A 68 16.90 -9.98 -7.00
C ASN A 68 16.24 -8.96 -6.06
N ILE A 69 14.96 -9.15 -5.71
CA ILE A 69 14.25 -8.31 -4.73
C ILE A 69 14.83 -8.49 -3.32
N LEU A 70 15.19 -9.71 -2.91
CA LEU A 70 15.89 -9.94 -1.63
C LEU A 70 17.29 -9.30 -1.61
N SER A 71 18.02 -9.36 -2.72
CA SER A 71 19.30 -8.67 -2.85
C SER A 71 19.13 -7.16 -2.70
N LEU A 72 18.07 -6.59 -3.30
CA LEU A 72 17.72 -5.18 -3.16
C LEU A 72 17.39 -4.81 -1.72
N SER A 73 16.53 -5.58 -1.04
CA SER A 73 16.14 -5.27 0.34
C SER A 73 17.30 -5.34 1.32
N ASN A 74 18.27 -6.23 1.11
CA ASN A 74 19.47 -6.32 1.95
C ASN A 74 20.37 -5.07 1.88
N CYS A 75 20.20 -4.21 0.88
CA CYS A 75 20.99 -2.99 0.72
C CYS A 75 20.43 -1.78 1.47
N PHE A 76 19.18 -1.85 1.94
CA PHE A 76 18.49 -0.71 2.53
C PHE A 76 17.72 -1.14 3.78
N SER A 77 17.95 -0.46 4.91
CA SER A 77 17.34 -0.84 6.19
C SER A 77 15.82 -0.64 6.26
N ASN A 78 15.26 0.15 5.33
CA ASN A 78 13.85 0.52 5.26
C ASN A 78 13.08 -0.18 4.14
N ILE A 79 13.70 -1.18 3.48
CA ILE A 79 13.02 -2.05 2.51
C ILE A 79 12.68 -3.38 3.17
N ILE A 80 11.44 -3.81 3.03
CA ILE A 80 10.87 -4.99 3.66
C ILE A 80 10.35 -5.93 2.57
N VAL A 81 10.63 -7.21 2.73
CA VAL A 81 10.07 -8.28 1.91
C VAL A 81 9.47 -9.30 2.87
N PRO A 82 8.13 -9.39 2.99
CA PRO A 82 7.49 -10.39 3.84
C PRO A 82 7.91 -11.81 3.44
N LYS A 83 8.06 -12.70 4.43
CA LYS A 83 8.41 -14.11 4.19
C LYS A 83 7.25 -14.89 3.54
N GLU A 84 6.03 -14.57 3.96
CA GLU A 84 4.83 -15.16 3.40
C GLU A 84 4.54 -14.56 2.02
N ARG A 85 4.40 -15.44 1.02
CA ARG A 85 4.08 -15.08 -0.37
C ARG A 85 2.77 -15.71 -0.76
N PHE A 86 1.95 -14.98 -1.51
CA PHE A 86 0.63 -15.42 -1.94
C PHE A 86 0.54 -15.39 -3.47
N THR A 87 -0.24 -16.30 -4.03
CA THR A 87 -0.54 -16.33 -5.46
C THR A 87 -1.52 -15.22 -5.79
N VAL A 88 -1.15 -14.31 -6.70
CA VAL A 88 -2.07 -13.26 -7.18
C VAL A 88 -2.55 -13.59 -8.58
N ASP A 89 -3.85 -13.80 -8.77
CA ASP A 89 -4.41 -14.12 -10.08
C ASP A 89 -5.02 -12.91 -10.80
N ASN A 90 -5.45 -13.10 -12.06
CA ASN A 90 -6.02 -12.04 -12.88
C ASN A 90 -7.40 -11.56 -12.39
N ALA A 91 -8.06 -12.34 -11.53
CA ALA A 91 -9.32 -11.96 -10.90
C ALA A 91 -9.09 -11.15 -9.61
N GLY A 92 -7.83 -11.03 -9.17
CA GLY A 92 -7.44 -10.28 -7.98
C GLY A 92 -7.48 -11.09 -6.69
N HIS A 93 -7.65 -12.41 -6.76
CA HIS A 93 -7.49 -13.25 -5.57
C HIS A 93 -6.03 -13.19 -5.10
N GLY A 94 -5.82 -13.22 -3.79
CA GLY A 94 -4.52 -13.10 -3.14
C GLY A 94 -4.02 -11.67 -2.95
N ILE A 95 -4.62 -10.66 -3.58
CA ILE A 95 -4.22 -9.24 -3.43
C ILE A 95 -4.34 -8.78 -1.98
N GLY A 96 -5.49 -9.05 -1.35
CA GLY A 96 -5.72 -8.70 0.05
C GLY A 96 -4.70 -9.33 0.99
N LYS A 97 -4.43 -10.63 0.82
CA LYS A 97 -3.43 -11.38 1.61
C LYS A 97 -2.01 -10.85 1.40
N ALA A 98 -1.65 -10.56 0.15
CA ALA A 98 -0.34 -9.99 -0.21
C ALA A 98 -0.13 -8.59 0.41
N LEU A 99 -1.12 -7.70 0.33
CA LEU A 99 -1.03 -6.39 0.99
C LEU A 99 -1.01 -6.52 2.51
N LEU A 100 -1.85 -7.39 3.08
CA LEU A 100 -1.93 -7.58 4.52
C LEU A 100 -0.61 -8.10 5.11
N SER A 101 0.16 -8.92 4.38
CA SER A 101 1.49 -9.34 4.83
C SER A 101 2.45 -8.15 4.95
N CYS A 102 2.36 -7.19 4.03
CA CYS A 102 3.08 -5.92 4.15
C CYS A 102 2.57 -5.07 5.30
N PHE A 103 1.26 -4.97 5.51
CA PHE A 103 0.68 -4.16 6.58
C PHE A 103 1.11 -4.67 7.97
N LYS A 104 1.12 -6.00 8.15
CA LYS A 104 1.60 -6.68 9.37
C LYS A 104 3.06 -6.34 9.68
N GLU A 105 3.90 -6.23 8.66
CA GLU A 105 5.27 -5.76 8.85
C GLU A 105 5.29 -4.26 9.17
N LEU A 106 4.65 -3.44 8.35
CA LEU A 106 4.75 -1.98 8.47
C LEU A 106 4.19 -1.44 9.80
N ILE A 107 3.21 -2.10 10.43
CA ILE A 107 2.63 -1.62 11.68
C ILE A 107 3.51 -1.82 12.92
N LYS A 108 4.59 -2.61 12.81
CA LYS A 108 5.48 -2.88 13.95
C LYS A 108 6.02 -1.58 14.56
N LYS A 109 6.16 -1.56 15.89
CA LYS A 109 6.37 -0.35 16.70
C LYS A 109 7.62 0.45 16.32
N GLU A 110 8.66 -0.23 15.85
CA GLU A 110 9.92 0.35 15.40
C GLU A 110 9.78 1.16 14.10
N ARG A 111 8.70 0.97 13.34
CA ARG A 111 8.44 1.60 12.04
C ARG A 111 7.46 2.74 12.23
N LYS A 112 7.97 3.96 12.17
CA LYS A 112 7.19 5.19 12.29
C LYS A 112 6.91 5.74 10.89
N TRP A 113 5.63 6.00 10.61
CA TRP A 113 5.11 6.58 9.39
C TRP A 113 3.69 7.09 9.66
N GLU A 114 3.18 7.96 8.80
CA GLU A 114 1.86 8.60 8.98
C GLU A 114 0.81 7.99 8.04
N TYR A 115 1.19 7.78 6.78
CA TYR A 115 0.35 7.23 5.73
C TYR A 115 1.00 6.04 5.03
N LEU A 116 0.15 5.13 4.55
CA LEU A 116 0.51 3.98 3.73
C LEU A 116 -0.12 4.10 2.34
N VAL A 117 0.70 4.03 1.30
CA VAL A 117 0.25 4.01 -0.09
C VAL A 117 0.35 2.60 -0.66
N THR A 118 -0.74 2.11 -1.26
CA THR A 118 -0.75 0.81 -1.96
C THR A 118 -0.47 0.99 -3.45
N LEU A 119 0.41 0.15 -4.00
CA LEU A 119 0.88 0.21 -5.39
C LEU A 119 0.91 -1.18 -6.02
N GLN A 120 0.83 -1.23 -7.34
CA GLN A 120 1.00 -2.45 -8.14
C GLN A 120 2.35 -2.45 -8.88
N ASN A 121 2.64 -3.55 -9.59
CA ASN A 121 3.95 -3.81 -10.20
C ASN A 121 4.43 -2.65 -11.09
N HIS A 122 3.56 -2.16 -11.96
CA HIS A 122 3.89 -1.15 -12.97
C HIS A 122 3.42 0.27 -12.63
N ASP A 123 2.98 0.51 -11.40
CA ASP A 123 2.59 1.86 -10.98
C ASP A 123 3.82 2.78 -10.91
N ILE A 124 3.66 4.01 -11.41
CA ILE A 124 4.67 5.07 -11.39
C ILE A 124 4.14 6.21 -10.52
N GLN A 125 4.97 6.70 -9.63
CA GLN A 125 4.67 7.85 -8.79
C GLN A 125 4.94 9.15 -9.57
N ILE A 126 3.90 9.96 -9.75
CA ILE A 126 3.96 11.20 -10.55
C ILE A 126 4.05 12.47 -9.70
N LYS A 127 4.32 12.32 -8.40
CA LYS A 127 4.50 13.40 -7.44
C LYS A 127 5.80 13.17 -6.68
N THR A 128 6.50 14.24 -6.39
CA THR A 128 7.66 14.22 -5.51
C THR A 128 7.25 13.84 -4.09
N ASN A 129 8.20 13.34 -3.30
CA ASN A 129 7.92 13.01 -1.91
C ASN A 129 7.42 14.21 -1.09
N GLU A 130 7.93 15.41 -1.35
CA GLU A 130 7.47 16.66 -0.72
C GLU A 130 6.00 16.96 -1.07
N GLU A 131 5.61 16.86 -2.33
CA GLU A 131 4.21 17.05 -2.75
C GLU A 131 3.28 16.03 -2.09
N ILE A 132 3.69 14.76 -2.00
CA ILE A 132 2.91 13.71 -1.32
C ILE A 132 2.75 14.05 0.17
N VAL A 133 3.81 14.50 0.85
CA VAL A 133 3.74 14.94 2.25
C VAL A 133 2.75 16.10 2.41
N GLN A 134 2.76 17.11 1.53
CA GLN A 134 1.80 18.21 1.59
C GLN A 134 0.35 17.74 1.43
N ILE A 135 0.10 16.86 0.45
CA ILE A 135 -1.23 16.28 0.21
C ILE A 135 -1.73 15.55 1.47
N PHE A 136 -0.89 14.72 2.09
CA PHE A 136 -1.29 13.97 3.29
C PHE A 136 -1.49 14.85 4.51
N LYS A 137 -0.75 15.95 4.63
CA LYS A 137 -1.02 16.96 5.66
C LYS A 137 -2.37 17.66 5.44
N TRP A 138 -2.77 17.88 4.19
CA TRP A 138 -4.11 18.42 3.88
C TRP A 138 -5.24 17.42 4.09
N LEU A 139 -4.98 16.12 3.93
CA LEU A 139 -5.95 15.07 4.24
C LEU A 139 -6.19 14.89 5.75
N ASP A 140 -5.27 15.35 6.60
CA ASP A 140 -5.43 15.42 8.07
C ASP A 140 -5.96 14.11 8.70
N GLY A 141 -5.34 13.01 8.33
CA GLY A 141 -5.71 11.67 8.81
C GLY A 141 -6.82 11.01 8.00
N ALA A 142 -7.52 11.66 7.08
CA ALA A 142 -8.49 10.99 6.21
C ALA A 142 -7.78 9.99 5.27
N CYS A 143 -8.38 8.82 5.09
CA CYS A 143 -7.98 7.89 4.03
C CYS A 143 -8.49 8.39 2.66
N ASP A 144 -7.76 8.07 1.59
CA ASP A 144 -8.13 8.34 0.20
C ASP A 144 -8.14 7.04 -0.59
N ALA A 145 -9.26 6.74 -1.26
CA ALA A 145 -9.40 5.57 -2.12
C ALA A 145 -10.54 5.80 -3.11
N ASP A 146 -10.34 5.34 -4.35
CA ASP A 146 -11.41 5.31 -5.34
C ASP A 146 -12.48 4.28 -4.93
N TYR A 147 -13.74 4.60 -5.17
CA TYR A 147 -14.85 3.69 -4.92
C TYR A 147 -15.98 3.83 -5.95
N TYR A 148 -16.63 2.70 -6.20
CA TYR A 148 -17.82 2.54 -7.01
C TYR A 148 -18.85 1.76 -6.19
N LEU A 149 -20.08 2.26 -6.18
CA LEU A 149 -21.20 1.55 -5.57
C LEU A 149 -21.47 0.24 -6.32
N ASP A 150 -21.29 -0.89 -5.63
CA ASP A 150 -21.63 -2.19 -6.19
C ASP A 150 -23.16 -2.38 -6.13
N SER A 151 -23.80 -2.33 -7.30
CA SER A 151 -25.25 -2.52 -7.44
C SER A 151 -25.74 -3.89 -6.94
N LYS A 152 -24.86 -4.90 -6.88
CA LYS A 152 -25.17 -6.25 -6.38
C LYS A 152 -25.05 -6.37 -4.86
N LEU A 153 -24.32 -5.46 -4.20
CA LEU A 153 -24.07 -5.48 -2.75
C LEU A 153 -24.77 -4.34 -1.98
N GLN A 154 -25.79 -3.71 -2.59
CA GLN A 154 -26.58 -2.63 -1.98
C GLN A 154 -27.16 -2.96 -0.60
N LYS A 155 -27.46 -4.23 -0.30
CA LYS A 155 -27.98 -4.61 1.03
C LYS A 155 -26.95 -4.46 2.16
N LEU A 156 -25.66 -4.50 1.84
CA LEU A 156 -24.54 -4.38 2.78
C LEU A 156 -23.77 -3.06 2.59
N ASN A 157 -24.16 -2.22 1.63
CA ASN A 157 -23.54 -0.91 1.38
C ASN A 157 -22.02 -1.00 1.12
N LEU A 158 -21.60 -2.03 0.39
CA LEU A 158 -20.19 -2.27 0.09
C LEU A 158 -19.80 -1.63 -1.23
N ALA A 159 -18.63 -1.01 -1.25
CA ALA A 159 -18.05 -0.44 -2.45
C ALA A 159 -16.90 -1.29 -2.99
N SER A 160 -16.72 -1.23 -4.31
CA SER A 160 -15.57 -1.79 -5.04
C SER A 160 -14.72 -0.63 -5.58
N GLY A 161 -13.47 -0.83 -5.97
CA GLY A 161 -12.63 0.28 -6.43
C GLY A 161 -11.34 -0.17 -7.09
N ASN A 162 -10.38 0.74 -7.19
CA ASN A 162 -9.02 0.39 -7.58
C ASN A 162 -8.21 -0.05 -6.34
N ILE A 163 -7.14 -0.82 -6.53
CA ILE A 163 -6.34 -1.34 -5.40
C ILE A 163 -5.51 -0.22 -4.75
N GLN A 164 -5.24 0.84 -5.50
CA GLN A 164 -4.53 2.04 -5.08
C GLN A 164 -5.35 2.82 -4.05
N ALA A 165 -4.73 3.06 -2.90
CA ALA A 165 -5.29 3.81 -1.79
C ALA A 165 -4.17 4.44 -0.96
N SER A 166 -4.49 5.54 -0.29
CA SER A 166 -3.68 6.18 0.74
C SER A 166 -4.38 6.03 2.09
N LEU A 167 -3.78 5.26 2.98
CA LEU A 167 -4.39 4.83 4.23
C LEU A 167 -3.66 5.45 5.42
N ALA A 168 -4.41 6.10 6.32
CA ALA A 168 -3.85 6.61 7.56
C ALA A 168 -3.41 5.45 8.47
N ARG A 169 -2.31 5.63 9.21
CA ARG A 169 -1.78 4.60 10.10
C ARG A 169 -2.79 4.02 11.10
N PRO A 170 -3.70 4.80 11.74
CA PRO A 170 -4.71 4.25 12.62
C PRO A 170 -5.69 3.28 11.93
N PHE A 171 -6.00 3.51 10.65
CA PHE A 171 -6.84 2.61 9.86
C PHE A 171 -6.11 1.29 9.58
N VAL A 172 -4.83 1.35 9.21
CA VAL A 172 -4.00 0.14 9.02
C VAL A 172 -3.83 -0.63 10.33
N ASP A 173 -3.66 0.07 11.47
CA ASP A 173 -3.62 -0.54 12.80
C ASP A 173 -4.94 -1.28 13.11
N PHE A 174 -6.07 -0.65 12.84
CA PHE A 174 -7.40 -1.26 13.01
C PHE A 174 -7.53 -2.54 12.18
N ILE A 175 -7.15 -2.48 10.89
CA ILE A 175 -7.15 -3.61 9.96
C ILE A 175 -6.30 -4.77 10.50
N VAL A 176 -5.09 -4.50 10.97
CA VAL A 176 -4.14 -5.56 11.33
C VAL A 176 -4.39 -6.12 12.73
N ASN A 177 -4.63 -5.24 13.71
CA ASN A 177 -4.59 -5.60 15.14
C ASN A 177 -5.98 -5.75 15.77
N LYS A 178 -7.03 -5.16 15.19
CA LYS A 178 -8.39 -5.22 15.74
C LYS A 178 -9.32 -6.10 14.93
N LEU A 179 -9.14 -6.12 13.61
CA LEU A 179 -9.93 -6.94 12.69
C LEU A 179 -9.17 -8.23 12.38
N ASP A 180 -9.70 -9.40 12.76
CA ASP A 180 -9.11 -10.71 12.37
C ASP A 180 -9.40 -11.00 10.89
N LEU A 181 -8.68 -10.27 10.02
CA LEU A 181 -8.91 -10.29 8.58
C LEU A 181 -8.56 -11.61 7.92
N ASN A 182 -7.69 -12.44 8.51
CA ASN A 182 -7.38 -13.73 7.91
C ASN A 182 -8.66 -14.57 7.79
N LYS A 183 -9.48 -14.60 8.86
CA LYS A 183 -10.78 -15.30 8.83
C LYS A 183 -11.77 -14.66 7.88
N MET A 184 -11.81 -13.32 7.82
CA MET A 184 -12.75 -12.62 6.93
C MET A 184 -12.38 -12.80 5.45
N LEU A 185 -11.10 -12.74 5.10
CA LEU A 185 -10.63 -12.93 3.73
C LEU A 185 -10.86 -14.38 3.27
N ASP A 186 -10.66 -15.37 4.15
CA ASP A 186 -10.94 -16.78 3.83
C ASP A 186 -12.44 -17.10 3.70
N GLN A 187 -13.31 -16.32 4.35
CA GLN A 187 -14.77 -16.51 4.27
C GLN A 187 -15.43 -15.73 3.13
N LEU A 188 -14.72 -14.77 2.53
CA LEU A 188 -15.26 -13.81 1.58
C LEU A 188 -14.34 -13.68 0.36
N ASP A 189 -14.17 -14.76 -0.41
CA ASP A 189 -13.35 -14.79 -1.64
C ASP A 189 -13.64 -13.59 -2.58
N ASN A 190 -14.90 -13.16 -2.69
CA ASN A 190 -15.31 -11.99 -3.49
C ASN A 190 -14.93 -10.61 -2.89
N TRP A 191 -14.26 -10.56 -1.74
CA TRP A 191 -13.81 -9.33 -1.07
C TRP A 191 -12.32 -9.07 -1.19
N GLU A 192 -11.50 -10.04 -1.59
CA GLU A 192 -10.04 -9.89 -1.53
C GLU A 192 -9.49 -8.76 -2.41
N ALA A 193 -10.04 -8.55 -3.62
CA ALA A 193 -9.52 -7.55 -4.55
C ALA A 193 -9.83 -6.09 -4.12
N PHE A 194 -10.91 -5.88 -3.36
CA PHE A 194 -11.43 -4.56 -3.00
C PHE A 194 -11.63 -4.38 -1.49
N PHE A 195 -10.90 -5.16 -0.68
CA PHE A 195 -11.14 -5.21 0.76
C PHE A 195 -10.96 -3.82 1.40
N ILE A 196 -10.01 -3.02 0.91
CA ILE A 196 -9.77 -1.66 1.40
C ILE A 196 -11.03 -0.80 1.26
N GLN A 197 -11.62 -0.74 0.06
CA GLN A 197 -12.83 0.05 -0.18
C GLN A 197 -13.98 -0.44 0.69
N LYS A 198 -14.19 -1.75 0.75
CA LYS A 198 -15.25 -2.34 1.57
C LYS A 198 -15.11 -1.98 3.04
N LEU A 199 -13.89 -2.02 3.59
CA LEU A 199 -13.63 -1.64 4.98
C LEU A 199 -13.76 -0.13 5.20
N LEU A 200 -13.39 0.69 4.22
CA LEU A 200 -13.52 2.15 4.28
C LEU A 200 -14.97 2.62 4.19
N THR A 201 -15.88 1.86 3.58
CA THR A 201 -17.29 2.24 3.42
C THR A 201 -18.25 1.53 4.36
N PHE A 202 -17.78 0.55 5.13
CA PHE A 202 -18.64 -0.25 5.99
C PHE A 202 -18.76 0.36 7.39
N ASP A 203 -19.71 1.30 7.53
CA ASP A 203 -19.97 2.10 8.75
C ASP A 203 -20.10 1.24 10.04
N GLN A 204 -20.60 0.01 9.94
CA GLN A 204 -20.78 -0.88 11.11
C GLN A 204 -19.46 -1.24 11.80
N LEU A 205 -18.34 -1.23 11.08
CA LEU A 205 -17.02 -1.50 11.67
C LEU A 205 -16.49 -0.31 12.47
N GLN A 206 -17.04 0.89 12.29
CA GLN A 206 -16.56 2.13 12.89
C GLN A 206 -15.03 2.28 12.73
N ALA A 207 -14.53 1.92 11.55
CA ALA A 207 -13.11 1.97 11.27
C ALA A 207 -12.63 3.44 11.37
N PRO A 208 -11.50 3.72 12.02
CA PRO A 208 -11.01 5.08 12.15
C PRO A 208 -10.65 5.62 10.76
N ASN A 209 -10.88 6.92 10.54
CA ASN A 209 -10.50 7.59 9.29
C ASN A 209 -11.21 7.06 8.02
N SER A 210 -12.30 6.30 8.19
CA SER A 210 -13.12 5.78 7.11
C SER A 210 -14.04 6.85 6.50
N PHE A 211 -14.60 6.56 5.32
CA PHE A 211 -15.63 7.41 4.74
C PHE A 211 -16.95 7.17 5.47
N THR A 212 -17.76 8.21 5.64
CA THR A 212 -19.15 8.04 6.09
C THR A 212 -20.04 7.70 4.90
N HIS A 213 -20.92 6.71 5.04
CA HIS A 213 -21.88 6.34 3.98
C HIS A 213 -22.78 7.50 3.53
N LYS A 214 -22.95 8.53 4.37
CA LYS A 214 -23.68 9.77 4.02
C LYS A 214 -23.19 10.41 2.71
N CYS A 215 -21.88 10.37 2.41
CA CYS A 215 -21.34 10.90 1.16
C CYS A 215 -21.71 10.03 -0.05
N ILE A 216 -21.75 8.71 0.16
CA ILE A 216 -22.11 7.71 -0.83
C ILE A 216 -23.60 7.81 -1.19
N ASP A 217 -24.48 7.91 -0.18
CA ASP A 217 -25.93 8.09 -0.35
C ASP A 217 -26.28 9.38 -1.11
N GLN A 218 -25.48 10.42 -0.92
CA GLN A 218 -25.63 11.69 -1.62
C GLN A 218 -25.15 11.65 -3.07
N LYS A 219 -24.62 10.51 -3.55
CA LYS A 219 -24.02 10.34 -4.88
C LYS A 219 -22.96 11.39 -5.19
N ILE A 220 -22.27 11.88 -4.16
CA ILE A 220 -21.16 12.80 -4.34
C ILE A 220 -20.02 11.99 -4.90
N ASN A 221 -19.57 12.36 -6.10
CA ASN A 221 -18.37 11.80 -6.67
C ASN A 221 -17.18 12.40 -5.91
N LEU A 222 -16.48 11.59 -5.12
CA LEU A 222 -15.30 12.03 -4.39
C LEU A 222 -14.08 11.90 -5.31
N PRO A 223 -13.47 13.02 -5.76
CA PRO A 223 -12.22 12.93 -6.50
C PRO A 223 -11.14 12.37 -5.58
N TYR A 224 -10.46 11.31 -6.02
CA TYR A 224 -9.34 10.71 -5.30
C TYR A 224 -8.01 11.28 -5.81
N VAL A 225 -7.05 11.45 -4.90
CA VAL A 225 -5.75 12.06 -5.19
C VAL A 225 -4.71 11.01 -5.57
N THR A 226 -4.96 9.74 -5.23
CA THR A 226 -3.99 8.64 -5.38
C THR A 226 -3.78 8.15 -6.83
N ARG A 227 -3.80 9.04 -7.84
CA ARG A 227 -3.47 8.71 -9.25
C ARG A 227 -2.68 9.80 -9.97
#